data_AF-A0A7C4XEX5-F1
#
_entry.id   AF-A0A7C4XEX5-F1
#
_cell.length_a   1.000
_cell.length_b   1.000
_cell.length_c   1.000
_cell.angle_alpha   90.00
_cell.angle_beta   90.00
_cell.angle_gamma   90.00
#
_symmetry.space_group_name_H-M   'P 1'
#
loop_
_entity.id
_entity.type
_entity.pdbx_description
1 polymer ?
#
loop_
_entity_poly.entity_id
_entity_poly.type
_entity_poly.pdbx_seq_one_letter_code
_entity_poly.pdbx_strand_id
1 'polypeptide(L)'
;MSIKNLNIPNKIFNFSLDLYKGEILGISGLAGSGKEELMKAFFGLWPAKFDEIIVYGKKLKLKSPLDWLKKGIAYLPEERKLQALFLDPEYLRNCYL
;
A
#
# COMPACT_ATOMS: atom_id res chain seq x y z
N MET A 1 12.98 -3.16 -0.10
CA MET A 1 11.64 -3.78 0.02
C MET A 1 11.39 -4.54 -1.26
N SER A 2 10.78 -5.71 -1.18
CA SER A 2 10.45 -6.54 -2.35
C SER A 2 9.05 -7.11 -2.21
N ILE A 3 8.31 -7.19 -3.30
CA ILE A 3 7.10 -8.00 -3.42
C ILE A 3 7.22 -8.86 -4.67
N LYS A 4 6.82 -10.14 -4.55
CA LYS A 4 6.83 -11.08 -5.67
C LYS A 4 5.42 -11.63 -5.92
N ASN A 5 5.07 -11.67 -7.20
CA ASN A 5 3.89 -12.32 -7.75
C ASN A 5 2.57 -11.86 -7.11
N LEU A 6 2.39 -10.54 -6.92
CA LEU A 6 1.11 -9.99 -6.52
C LEU A 6 0.08 -10.15 -7.65
N ASN A 7 -1.06 -10.73 -7.30
CA ASN A 7 -2.17 -11.03 -8.18
C ASN A 7 -3.48 -10.52 -7.58
N ILE A 8 -4.24 -9.77 -8.36
CA ILE A 8 -5.62 -9.35 -8.08
C ILE A 8 -6.50 -10.03 -9.12
N PRO A 9 -7.51 -10.83 -8.72
CA PRO A 9 -8.37 -11.54 -9.66
C PRO A 9 -8.92 -10.63 -10.76
N ASN A 10 -8.77 -11.06 -12.02
CA ASN A 10 -9.26 -10.36 -13.21
C ASN A 10 -8.74 -8.92 -13.40
N LYS A 11 -7.67 -8.51 -12.71
CA LYS A 11 -7.20 -7.12 -12.77
C LYS A 11 -5.69 -6.95 -12.84
N ILE A 12 -4.95 -7.57 -11.92
CA ILE A 12 -3.48 -7.49 -11.88
C ILE A 12 -2.93 -8.91 -11.89
N PHE A 13 -2.00 -9.17 -12.80
CA PHE A 13 -1.39 -10.49 -12.97
C PHE A 13 0.11 -10.38 -12.80
N ASN A 14 0.66 -11.20 -11.91
CA ASN A 14 2.10 -11.38 -11.72
C ASN A 14 2.91 -10.08 -11.51
N PHE A 15 2.41 -9.18 -10.66
CA PHE A 15 3.12 -7.95 -10.35
C PHE A 15 4.25 -8.19 -9.34
N SER A 16 5.47 -7.81 -9.70
CA SER A 16 6.65 -7.90 -8.85
C SER A 16 7.39 -6.56 -8.85
N LEU A 17 7.87 -6.13 -7.69
CA LEU A 17 8.59 -4.87 -7.54
C LEU A 17 9.71 -5.01 -6.50
N ASP A 18 10.81 -4.33 -6.76
CA ASP A 18 11.91 -4.13 -5.82
C ASP A 18 12.11 -2.61 -5.62
N LEU A 19 12.17 -2.17 -4.38
CA LEU A 19 12.37 -0.76 -3.99
C LEU A 19 13.53 -0.67 -3.01
N TYR A 20 14.58 0.07 -3.35
CA TYR A 20 15.75 0.24 -2.50
C TYR A 20 15.66 1.48 -1.61
N LYS A 21 16.55 1.56 -0.62
CA LYS A 21 16.57 2.65 0.35
C LYS A 21 16.95 3.96 -0.37
N GLY A 22 16.13 4.99 -0.22
CA GLY A 22 16.35 6.32 -0.82
C GLY A 22 15.82 6.47 -2.24
N GLU A 23 15.18 5.44 -2.80
CA GLU A 23 14.56 5.51 -4.11
C GLU A 23 13.13 6.02 -4.04
N ILE A 24 12.72 6.70 -5.12
CA ILE A 24 11.33 7.06 -5.37
C ILE A 24 10.88 6.28 -6.61
N LEU A 25 9.87 5.43 -6.44
CA LEU A 25 9.30 4.64 -7.52
C LEU A 25 7.92 5.18 -7.88
N GLY A 26 7.75 5.54 -9.15
CA GLY A 26 6.48 5.95 -9.72
C GLY A 26 5.76 4.78 -10.37
N ILE A 27 4.48 4.59 -10.05
CA ILE A 27 3.58 3.66 -10.76
C ILE A 27 2.60 4.50 -11.56
N SER A 28 2.59 4.32 -12.88
CA SER A 28 1.70 5.02 -13.79
C SER A 28 0.88 4.05 -14.64
N GLY A 29 -0.22 4.54 -15.20
CA GLY A 29 -1.13 3.76 -16.03
C GLY A 29 -2.37 4.57 -16.39
N LEU A 30 -3.08 4.12 -17.42
CA LEU A 30 -4.33 4.73 -17.85
C LEU A 30 -5.41 4.63 -16.77
N ALA A 31 -6.44 5.46 -16.87
CA ALA A 31 -7.62 5.31 -16.03
C ALA A 31 -8.18 3.88 -16.15
N GLY A 32 -8.47 3.25 -15.01
CA GLY A 32 -8.91 1.86 -14.96
C GLY A 32 -7.81 0.80 -15.01
N SER A 33 -6.52 1.17 -15.12
CA SER A 33 -5.41 0.20 -15.18
C SER A 33 -5.19 -0.62 -13.89
N GLY A 34 -5.93 -0.33 -12.83
CA GLY A 34 -5.80 -1.05 -11.55
C GLY A 34 -4.75 -0.47 -10.60
N LYS A 35 -4.21 0.73 -10.86
CA LYS A 35 -3.15 1.34 -10.03
C LYS A 35 -3.58 1.56 -8.57
N GLU A 36 -4.84 1.94 -8.35
CA GLU A 36 -5.37 2.21 -7.01
C GLU A 36 -5.58 0.89 -6.26
N GLU A 37 -6.18 -0.09 -6.91
CA GLU A 37 -6.38 -1.44 -6.36
C GLU A 37 -5.06 -2.14 -6.09
N LEU A 38 -4.05 -1.94 -6.95
CA LEU A 38 -2.69 -2.42 -6.75
C LEU A 38 -2.10 -1.86 -5.45
N MET A 39 -2.18 -0.53 -5.24
CA MET A 39 -1.66 0.09 -4.03
C MET A 39 -2.44 -0.36 -2.78
N LYS A 40 -3.77 -0.41 -2.85
CA LYS A 40 -4.58 -0.92 -1.74
C LYS A 40 -4.25 -2.39 -1.43
N ALA A 41 -4.08 -3.23 -2.45
CA ALA A 41 -3.71 -4.64 -2.30
C ALA A 41 -2.34 -4.80 -1.67
N PHE A 42 -1.37 -4.00 -2.12
CA PHE A 42 -0.02 -3.96 -1.55
C PHE A 42 -0.09 -3.69 -0.04
N PHE A 43 -0.92 -2.75 0.39
CA PHE A 43 -1.10 -2.41 1.80
C PHE A 43 -2.08 -3.30 2.58
N GLY A 44 -2.59 -4.37 1.97
CA GLY A 44 -3.56 -5.28 2.60
C GLY A 44 -4.96 -4.68 2.79
N LEU A 45 -5.27 -3.61 2.07
CA LEU A 45 -6.57 -2.92 2.04
C LEU A 45 -7.48 -3.42 0.91
N TRP A 46 -6.98 -4.32 0.05
CA TRP A 46 -7.73 -4.95 -1.04
C TRP A 46 -7.38 -6.44 -1.14
N PRO A 47 -8.35 -7.32 -1.42
CA PRO A 47 -8.08 -8.76 -1.57
C PRO A 47 -7.09 -9.04 -2.71
N ALA A 48 -5.97 -9.68 -2.39
CA ALA A 48 -4.95 -10.09 -3.34
C ALA A 48 -4.19 -11.31 -2.84
N LYS A 49 -3.52 -12.00 -3.77
CA LYS A 49 -2.55 -13.06 -3.48
C LYS A 49 -1.16 -12.56 -3.84
N PHE A 50 -0.15 -12.99 -3.08
CA PHE A 50 1.25 -12.73 -3.37
C PHE A 50 2.05 -13.89 -2.78
N ASP A 51 3.21 -14.17 -3.36
CA ASP A 51 4.04 -15.28 -2.90
C ASP A 51 4.91 -14.86 -1.73
N GLU A 52 5.51 -13.67 -1.82
CA GLU A 52 6.33 -13.13 -0.74
C GLU A 52 6.41 -11.61 -0.75
N ILE A 53 6.55 -11.06 0.47
CA ILE A 53 6.86 -9.66 0.73
C ILE A 53 8.05 -9.62 1.68
N ILE A 54 9.07 -8.84 1.33
CA ILE A 54 10.29 -8.67 2.10
C ILE A 54 10.47 -7.19 2.43
N VAL A 55 10.52 -6.87 3.72
CA VAL A 55 10.72 -5.52 4.24
C VAL A 55 11.93 -5.53 5.16
N TYR A 56 12.91 -4.65 4.89
CA TYR A 56 14.20 -4.60 5.62
C TYR A 56 14.87 -5.98 5.78
N GLY A 57 14.88 -6.78 4.71
CA GLY A 57 15.50 -8.12 4.69
C GLY A 57 14.71 -9.21 5.43
N LYS A 58 13.53 -8.90 5.98
CA LYS A 58 12.68 -9.88 6.68
C LYS A 58 11.42 -10.17 5.89
N LYS A 59 11.08 -11.47 5.74
CA LYS A 59 9.78 -11.88 5.19
C LYS A 59 8.65 -11.37 6.09
N LEU A 60 7.69 -10.68 5.49
CA LEU A 60 6.54 -10.13 6.19
C LEU A 60 5.32 -11.02 5.93
N LYS A 61 4.73 -11.54 7.01
CA LYS A 61 3.40 -12.17 6.96
C LYS A 61 2.38 -11.09 7.26
N LEU A 62 1.74 -10.56 6.21
CA LEU A 62 0.65 -9.61 6.38
C LEU A 62 -0.59 -10.32 6.89
N LYS A 63 -1.06 -9.92 8.07
CA LYS A 63 -2.36 -10.30 8.62
C LYS A 63 -3.32 -9.12 8.65
N SER A 64 -2.79 -7.90 8.67
CA SER A 64 -3.57 -6.66 8.70
C SER A 64 -2.77 -5.47 8.15
N PRO A 65 -3.45 -4.38 7.73
CA PRO A 65 -2.79 -3.12 7.37
C PRO A 65 -1.90 -2.55 8.48
N LEU A 66 -2.22 -2.84 9.75
CA LEU A 66 -1.40 -2.42 10.90
C LEU A 66 0.01 -3.01 10.90
N ASP A 67 0.22 -4.14 10.21
CA ASP A 67 1.54 -4.75 10.09
C ASP A 67 2.50 -3.88 9.26
N TRP A 68 1.98 -3.10 8.31
CA TRP A 68 2.76 -2.11 7.55
C TRP A 68 3.19 -0.94 8.43
N LEU A 69 2.26 -0.40 9.22
CA LEU A 69 2.52 0.72 10.12
C LEU A 69 3.58 0.36 11.17
N LYS A 70 3.53 -0.86 11.74
CA LYS A 70 4.56 -1.38 12.66
C LYS A 70 5.95 -1.48 12.03
N LYS A 71 6.05 -1.45 10.70
CA LYS A 71 7.32 -1.41 9.96
C LYS A 71 7.71 0.00 9.53
N GLY A 72 6.98 1.03 9.96
CA GLY A 72 7.23 2.42 9.57
C GLY A 72 6.83 2.71 8.12
N ILE A 73 5.93 1.92 7.55
CA ILE A 73 5.44 2.09 6.19
C ILE A 73 3.97 2.51 6.27
N ALA A 74 3.66 3.68 5.71
CA ALA A 74 2.31 4.24 5.70
C ALA A 74 1.73 4.27 4.29
N TYR A 75 0.41 4.16 4.22
CA TYR A 75 -0.36 4.36 2.99
C TYR A 75 -1.08 5.70 3.06
N LEU A 76 -0.92 6.52 2.02
CA LEU A 76 -1.68 7.75 1.85
C LEU A 76 -2.76 7.51 0.79
N PRO A 77 -4.06 7.56 1.16
CA PRO A 77 -5.14 7.37 0.20
C PRO A 77 -5.25 8.54 -0.78
N GLU A 78 -5.86 8.26 -1.94
CA GLU A 78 -6.13 9.25 -2.98
C GLU A 78 -7.15 10.31 -2.50
N GLU A 79 -8.27 9.85 -1.93
CA GLU A 79 -9.34 10.70 -1.39
C GLU A 79 -9.07 11.13 0.06
N ARG A 80 -8.07 11.98 0.24
CA ARG A 80 -7.59 12.41 1.57
C ARG A 80 -8.67 13.03 2.46
N LYS A 81 -9.59 13.82 1.89
CA LYS A 81 -10.67 14.48 2.66
C LYS A 81 -11.63 13.48 3.30
N LEU A 82 -11.90 12.39 2.61
CA LEU A 82 -12.85 11.38 3.07
C LEU A 82 -12.18 10.25 3.84
N GLN A 83 -10.91 9.96 3.53
CA GLN A 83 -10.24 8.73 3.98
C GLN A 83 -9.05 8.97 4.93
N ALA A 84 -8.56 10.20 5.04
CA ALA A 84 -7.36 10.50 5.85
C ALA A 84 -7.51 11.71 6.78
N LEU A 85 -8.59 12.48 6.67
CA LEU A 85 -8.78 13.71 7.44
C LEU A 85 -9.98 13.55 8.36
N PHE A 86 -9.77 13.76 9.65
CA PHE A 86 -10.85 14.12 10.57
C PHE A 86 -11.12 15.61 10.35
N LEU A 87 -12.29 15.92 9.78
CA LEU A 87 -12.69 17.28 9.37
C LEU A 87 -13.51 18.01 10.44
N ASP A 88 -13.61 17.44 11.64
CA ASP A 88 -14.32 18.07 12.75
C ASP A 88 -13.55 19.33 13.22
N PRO A 89 -14.15 20.53 13.18
CA PRO A 89 -13.47 21.79 13.48
C PRO A 89 -12.96 21.91 14.93
N GLU A 90 -13.50 21.14 15.88
CA GLU A 90 -13.01 21.16 17.27
C GLU A 90 -11.71 20.34 17.48
N TYR A 91 -11.33 19.49 16.51
CA TYR A 91 -10.24 18.53 16.65
C TYR A 91 -9.33 18.51 15.43
N LEU A 92 -8.68 19.64 15.11
CA LEU A 92 -7.57 19.69 14.14
C LEU A 92 -6.34 18.91 14.65
N ARG A 93 -6.45 17.58 14.70
CA ARG A 93 -5.44 16.66 15.25
C ARG A 93 -5.11 15.55 14.25
N ASN A 94 -4.85 15.92 12.99
CA ASN A 94 -4.50 14.96 11.94
C ASN A 94 -3.00 14.57 11.92
N CYS A 95 -2.11 15.38 12.50
CA CYS A 95 -0.64 15.19 12.43
C CYS A 95 -0.01 14.49 13.67
N TYR A 96 -0.82 14.06 14.65
CA TYR A 96 -0.32 13.54 15.93
C TYR A 96 -0.57 12.03 16.14
N LEU A 97 -0.95 11.30 15.10
CA LEU A 97 -1.20 9.84 15.11
C LEU A 97 -0.22 9.14 14.16
#